data_AF-A0A2H0BN39-F1
#
_entry.id   AF-A0A2H0BN39-F1
#
_cell.length_a   1.000
_cell.length_b   1.000
_cell.length_c   1.000
_cell.angle_alpha   90.00
_cell.angle_beta   90.00
_cell.angle_gamma   90.00
#
_symmetry.space_group_name_H-M   'P 1'
#
loop_
_entity.id
_entity.type
_entity.pdbx_description
1 polymer ?
#
loop_
_entity_poly.entity_id
_entity_poly.type
_entity_poly.pdbx_seq_one_letter_code
_entity_poly.pdbx_strand_id
1 'polypeptide(L)'
;MSTLDVKEITDLMKKPNLAEKALIAKALAFATKIHTGQTRYSGEPYINHPFAVAKNLVEMGADTETIIAGLLHDSVEDKPTCQEELVREFGPKVAFLVEGVTKLGKLKYQGTTRHAESLRKLFVATAEDIRVILIRLADRLHNIQTLKFVSPEKQKRIALETLEIYAPLANRLGMWKIKGTLEDASFPYVYPDEYKQVVALRKNKGKELIKKLEKVYRVLSQELVKQKIADFEIDYRIKYLYSLYKKLKRHNMNIDDIYDLSALRVIVNTIPECYQVLGIIHNVWVPIPNKWKDYIAHPKPNGYRSIHTAVFTGDGSIVEIQIRTREMQHDAEYGIASHLIYDESGKPKVGGIMTKNLNWLQELIEWQKNVNQSDEFLHTLKTNFFQDRIFVFTPKGDVIELPKNATALDFAYRIHSNIGHQAVAAWVNGKFTSLDHKLNNRDLVKIETQKNAKPSAKWLNLIKTTSARNYIKKFLQTKKPKD
;
A
#
# COMPACT_ATOMS: atom_id res chain seq x y z
N MET A 1 11.25 31.77 -16.81
CA MET A 1 10.28 31.03 -15.98
C MET A 1 9.59 30.04 -16.88
N SER A 2 9.72 28.72 -16.66
CA SER A 2 8.84 27.77 -17.35
C SER A 2 7.42 28.05 -16.87
N THR A 3 6.55 28.51 -17.75
CA THR A 3 5.13 28.70 -17.43
C THR A 3 4.53 27.34 -17.14
N LEU A 4 4.26 27.05 -15.87
CA LEU A 4 3.54 25.85 -15.48
C LEU A 4 2.16 25.89 -16.15
N ASP A 5 1.90 24.97 -17.07
CA ASP A 5 0.65 24.93 -17.82
C ASP A 5 -0.36 24.04 -17.10
N VAL A 6 -1.53 24.60 -16.79
CA VAL A 6 -2.68 23.86 -16.25
C VAL A 6 -3.05 22.69 -17.16
N LYS A 7 -2.80 22.81 -18.47
CA LYS A 7 -3.04 21.72 -19.43
C LYS A 7 -2.29 20.45 -19.07
N GLU A 8 -1.07 20.53 -18.54
CA GLU A 8 -0.32 19.34 -18.12
C GLU A 8 -1.02 18.55 -17.01
N ILE A 9 -1.82 19.22 -16.18
CA ILE A 9 -2.65 18.56 -15.15
C ILE A 9 -3.94 18.07 -15.79
N THR A 10 -4.62 18.92 -16.56
CA THR A 10 -5.96 18.57 -17.10
C THR A 10 -5.91 17.51 -18.19
N ASP A 11 -4.83 17.40 -18.94
CA ASP A 11 -4.67 16.40 -20.01
C ASP A 11 -4.43 15.01 -19.43
N LEU A 12 -3.91 14.93 -18.20
CA LEU A 12 -3.78 13.67 -17.45
C LEU A 12 -5.11 13.21 -16.83
N MET A 13 -6.11 14.09 -16.73
CA MET A 13 -7.41 13.76 -16.16
C MET A 13 -8.29 12.98 -17.15
N LYS A 14 -9.04 12.00 -16.65
CA LYS A 14 -10.02 11.26 -17.46
C LYS A 14 -11.28 12.11 -17.68
N LYS A 15 -11.33 12.83 -18.82
CA LYS A 15 -12.47 13.67 -19.27
C LYS A 15 -12.90 14.77 -18.29
N PRO A 16 -12.02 15.72 -17.93
CA PRO A 16 -12.39 16.86 -17.09
C PRO A 16 -13.40 17.77 -17.77
N ASN A 17 -14.42 18.21 -17.05
CA ASN A 17 -15.36 19.21 -17.54
C ASN A 17 -14.76 20.63 -17.46
N LEU A 18 -15.39 21.61 -18.14
CA LEU A 18 -14.87 22.99 -18.20
C LEU A 18 -14.80 23.66 -16.82
N ALA A 19 -15.75 23.37 -15.92
CA ALA A 19 -15.77 23.92 -14.58
C ALA A 19 -14.62 23.40 -13.72
N GLU A 20 -14.31 22.10 -13.81
CA GLU A 20 -13.18 21.47 -13.12
C GLU A 20 -11.85 22.06 -13.58
N LYS A 21 -11.67 22.23 -14.90
CA LYS A 21 -10.48 22.89 -15.46
C LYS A 21 -10.32 24.31 -14.92
N ALA A 22 -11.42 25.08 -14.86
CA ALA A 22 -11.41 26.44 -14.34
C ALA A 22 -11.06 26.50 -12.85
N LEU A 23 -11.58 25.58 -12.04
CA LEU A 23 -11.27 25.50 -10.61
C LEU A 23 -9.81 25.13 -10.35
N ILE A 24 -9.24 24.19 -11.12
CA ILE A 24 -7.81 23.84 -11.03
C ILE A 24 -6.94 25.03 -11.44
N ALA A 25 -7.30 25.75 -12.51
CA ALA A 25 -6.58 26.96 -12.93
C ALA A 25 -6.62 28.04 -11.84
N LYS A 26 -7.79 28.25 -11.22
CA LYS A 26 -7.96 29.18 -10.09
C LYS A 26 -7.07 28.78 -8.90
N ALA A 27 -7.03 27.49 -8.56
CA ALA A 27 -6.20 26.97 -7.48
C ALA A 27 -4.70 27.16 -7.77
N LEU A 28 -4.26 26.91 -9.01
CA LEU A 28 -2.87 27.12 -9.42
C LEU A 28 -2.49 28.60 -9.32
N ALA A 29 -3.34 29.51 -9.78
CA ALA A 29 -3.11 30.95 -9.68
C ALA A 29 -3.02 31.40 -8.21
N PHE A 30 -3.90 30.88 -7.36
CA PHE A 30 -3.89 31.16 -5.91
C PHE A 30 -2.59 30.66 -5.25
N ALA A 31 -2.19 29.41 -5.50
CA ALA A 31 -0.94 28.85 -4.99
C ALA A 31 0.28 29.63 -5.50
N THR A 32 0.29 30.02 -6.77
CA THR A 32 1.38 30.81 -7.37
C THR A 32 1.52 32.16 -6.67
N LYS A 33 0.40 32.83 -6.39
CA LYS A 33 0.39 34.11 -5.66
C LYS A 33 0.96 33.96 -4.25
N ILE A 34 0.56 32.91 -3.51
CA ILE A 34 1.03 32.69 -2.14
C ILE A 34 2.53 32.39 -2.08
N HIS A 35 3.02 31.56 -3.01
CA HIS A 35 4.41 31.15 -3.05
C HIS A 35 5.31 32.09 -3.87
N THR A 36 4.82 33.28 -4.24
CA THR A 36 5.61 34.27 -4.97
C THR A 36 6.81 34.71 -4.13
N GLY A 37 8.00 34.67 -4.72
CA GLY A 37 9.27 35.00 -4.04
C GLY A 37 9.83 33.87 -3.17
N GLN A 38 9.13 32.74 -3.03
CA GLN A 38 9.63 31.57 -2.30
C GLN A 38 10.39 30.63 -3.24
N THR A 39 11.52 30.09 -2.77
CA THR A 39 12.35 29.14 -3.51
C THR A 39 12.57 27.85 -2.71
N ARG A 40 12.75 26.73 -3.42
CA ARG A 40 13.15 25.45 -2.80
C ARG A 40 14.65 25.42 -2.56
N TYR A 41 15.12 24.40 -1.85
CA TYR A 41 16.55 24.11 -1.69
C TYR A 41 17.29 23.90 -3.03
N SER A 42 16.58 23.55 -4.11
CA SER A 42 17.13 23.47 -5.47
C SER A 42 17.39 24.83 -6.12
N GLY A 43 16.86 25.92 -5.56
CA GLY A 43 16.82 27.25 -6.18
C GLY A 43 15.62 27.47 -7.10
N GLU A 44 14.81 26.44 -7.37
CA GLU A 44 13.62 26.56 -8.21
C GLU A 44 12.44 27.24 -7.47
N PRO A 45 11.49 27.86 -8.20
CA PRO A 45 10.27 28.40 -7.61
C PRO A 45 9.51 27.36 -6.78
N TYR A 46 9.04 27.75 -5.58
CA TYR A 46 8.36 26.82 -4.68
C TYR A 46 7.11 26.18 -5.29
N ILE A 47 6.39 26.91 -6.14
CA ILE A 47 5.18 26.46 -6.85
C ILE A 47 5.36 25.17 -7.67
N ASN A 48 6.59 24.87 -8.10
CA ASN A 48 6.90 23.62 -8.80
C ASN A 48 6.57 22.39 -7.94
N HIS A 49 6.68 22.50 -6.61
CA HIS A 49 6.35 21.39 -5.71
C HIS A 49 4.84 21.12 -5.63
N PRO A 50 3.96 22.07 -5.25
CA PRO A 50 2.52 21.84 -5.28
C PRO A 50 2.01 21.41 -6.66
N PHE A 51 2.59 21.94 -7.74
CA PHE A 51 2.25 21.51 -9.10
C PHE A 51 2.60 20.04 -9.36
N ALA A 52 3.80 19.59 -8.98
CA ALA A 52 4.19 18.19 -9.10
C ALA A 52 3.35 17.25 -8.20
N VAL A 53 2.96 17.72 -7.00
CA VAL A 53 2.04 16.99 -6.11
C VAL A 53 0.68 16.81 -6.79
N ALA A 54 0.14 17.86 -7.41
CA ALA A 54 -1.10 17.77 -8.16
C ALA A 54 -1.01 16.78 -9.32
N LYS A 55 0.09 16.79 -10.11
CA LYS A 55 0.32 15.80 -11.17
C LYS A 55 0.36 14.37 -10.64
N ASN A 56 1.08 14.13 -9.54
CA ASN A 56 1.10 12.82 -8.89
C ASN A 56 -0.30 12.37 -8.45
N LEU A 57 -1.13 13.29 -7.94
CA LEU A 57 -2.51 13.01 -7.57
C LEU A 57 -3.40 12.68 -8.77
N VAL A 58 -3.24 13.37 -9.91
CA VAL A 58 -3.95 13.01 -11.15
C VAL A 58 -3.54 11.62 -11.62
N GLU A 59 -2.24 11.32 -11.62
CA GLU A 59 -1.75 9.99 -11.95
C GLU A 59 -2.31 8.92 -11.00
N MET A 60 -2.51 9.25 -9.72
CA MET A 60 -3.12 8.37 -8.73
C MET A 60 -4.64 8.18 -8.94
N GLY A 61 -5.25 8.90 -9.89
CA GLY A 61 -6.69 8.88 -10.13
C GLY A 61 -7.49 9.71 -9.13
N ALA A 62 -6.88 10.72 -8.50
CA ALA A 62 -7.60 11.54 -7.53
C ALA A 62 -8.71 12.40 -8.17
N ASP A 63 -9.75 12.71 -7.40
CA ASP A 63 -10.82 13.62 -7.81
C ASP A 63 -10.37 15.09 -7.83
N THR A 64 -11.15 15.94 -8.49
CA THR A 64 -10.84 17.37 -8.67
C THR A 64 -10.60 18.08 -7.33
N GLU A 65 -11.40 17.79 -6.28
CA GLU A 65 -11.21 18.37 -4.94
C GLU A 65 -9.86 18.00 -4.33
N THR A 66 -9.41 16.74 -4.46
CA THR A 66 -8.09 16.31 -3.97
C THR A 66 -6.96 16.95 -4.75
N ILE A 67 -7.08 17.08 -6.07
CA ILE A 67 -6.07 17.74 -6.92
C ILE A 67 -5.90 19.20 -6.50
N ILE A 68 -7.02 19.92 -6.30
CA ILE A 68 -7.02 21.29 -5.80
C ILE A 68 -6.38 21.36 -4.41
N ALA A 69 -6.76 20.48 -3.49
CA ALA A 69 -6.15 20.43 -2.17
C ALA A 69 -4.64 20.15 -2.23
N GLY A 70 -4.17 19.33 -3.18
CA GLY A 70 -2.74 19.10 -3.44
C GLY A 70 -2.00 20.34 -3.95
N LEU A 71 -2.62 21.17 -4.80
CA LEU A 71 -2.07 22.46 -5.21
C LEU A 71 -1.97 23.46 -4.05
N LEU A 72 -2.85 23.31 -3.06
CA LEU A 72 -3.01 24.25 -1.94
C LEU A 72 -2.42 23.74 -0.62
N HIS A 73 -1.85 22.54 -0.59
CA HIS A 73 -1.51 21.84 0.66
C HIS A 73 -0.48 22.57 1.54
N ASP A 74 0.37 23.40 0.92
CA ASP A 74 1.39 24.21 1.59
C ASP A 74 1.03 25.71 1.63
N SER A 75 -0.20 26.07 1.24
CA SER A 75 -0.67 27.46 1.19
C SER A 75 -1.08 28.02 2.56
N VAL A 76 -1.39 27.16 3.53
CA VAL A 76 -1.96 27.58 4.84
C VAL A 76 -0.86 27.74 5.88
N GLU A 77 -0.40 28.97 6.05
CA GLU A 77 0.54 29.31 7.12
C GLU A 77 -0.15 29.68 8.45
N ASP A 78 -0.91 28.79 9.10
CA ASP A 78 -1.52 28.98 10.46
C ASP A 78 -2.17 30.37 10.69
N LYS A 79 -2.69 30.98 9.63
CA LYS A 79 -3.43 32.25 9.70
C LYS A 79 -4.90 31.90 9.60
N PRO A 80 -5.74 32.23 10.61
CA PRO A 80 -7.19 31.99 10.56
C PRO A 80 -7.84 32.54 9.30
N THR A 81 -7.36 33.71 8.83
CA THR A 81 -7.80 34.37 7.61
C THR A 81 -7.60 33.55 6.34
N CYS A 82 -6.60 32.66 6.31
CA CYS A 82 -6.32 31.81 5.15
C CYS A 82 -7.33 30.66 5.03
N GLN A 83 -7.83 30.14 6.16
CA GLN A 83 -8.79 29.04 6.16
C GLN A 83 -10.18 29.51 5.73
N GLU A 84 -10.64 30.65 6.22
CA GLU A 84 -11.90 31.27 5.79
C GLU A 84 -11.89 31.60 4.29
N GLU A 85 -10.75 32.10 3.79
CA GLU A 85 -10.56 32.35 2.36
C GLU A 85 -10.63 31.06 1.53
N LEU A 86 -10.00 29.98 1.97
CA LEU A 86 -10.12 28.68 1.29
C LEU A 86 -11.55 28.16 1.24
N VAL A 87 -12.30 28.29 2.35
CA VAL A 87 -13.72 27.91 2.39
C VAL A 87 -14.54 28.74 1.40
N ARG A 88 -14.29 30.06 1.33
CA ARG A 88 -14.99 30.96 0.42
C ARG A 88 -14.66 30.67 -1.05
N GLU A 89 -13.39 30.44 -1.36
CA GLU A 89 -12.91 30.34 -2.75
C GLU A 89 -13.06 28.95 -3.36
N PHE A 90 -12.96 27.89 -2.54
CA PHE A 90 -12.88 26.48 -2.98
C PHE A 90 -13.80 25.53 -2.21
N GLY A 91 -14.51 26.01 -1.18
CA GLY A 91 -15.48 25.25 -0.42
C GLY A 91 -14.91 24.54 0.82
N PRO A 92 -15.79 24.08 1.74
CA PRO A 92 -15.40 23.54 3.03
C PRO A 92 -14.63 22.23 2.94
N LYS A 93 -14.90 21.40 1.91
CA LYS A 93 -14.21 20.12 1.72
C LYS A 93 -12.74 20.31 1.36
N VAL A 94 -12.43 21.18 0.41
CA VAL A 94 -11.05 21.49 0.03
C VAL A 94 -10.29 22.08 1.21
N ALA A 95 -10.91 23.02 1.94
CA ALA A 95 -10.32 23.61 3.14
C ALA A 95 -9.97 22.55 4.20
N PHE A 96 -10.88 21.59 4.45
CA PHE A 96 -10.63 20.47 5.35
C PHE A 96 -9.44 19.60 4.90
N LEU A 97 -9.37 19.25 3.62
CA LEU A 97 -8.26 18.44 3.08
C LEU A 97 -6.92 19.15 3.23
N VAL A 98 -6.86 20.43 2.89
CA VAL A 98 -5.65 21.25 3.02
C VAL A 98 -5.23 21.36 4.48
N GLU A 99 -6.16 21.63 5.39
CA GLU A 99 -5.90 21.71 6.84
C GLU A 99 -5.37 20.38 7.39
N GLY A 100 -6.00 19.27 7.00
CA GLY A 100 -5.61 17.92 7.38
C GLY A 100 -4.17 17.58 7.01
N VAL A 101 -3.67 18.09 5.89
CA VAL A 101 -2.28 17.90 5.44
C VAL A 101 -1.32 18.92 6.07
N THR A 102 -1.73 20.18 6.18
CA THR A 102 -0.92 21.30 6.71
C THR A 102 -0.51 21.07 8.16
N LYS A 103 -1.45 20.61 9.00
CA LYS A 103 -1.22 20.32 10.43
C LYS A 103 -0.12 19.27 10.69
N LEU A 104 0.36 18.62 9.63
CA LEU A 104 1.39 17.57 9.63
C LEU A 104 2.77 18.07 9.19
N GLY A 105 2.83 19.12 8.37
CA GLY A 105 4.07 19.66 7.80
C GLY A 105 4.89 20.50 8.79
N LYS A 106 4.23 21.14 9.76
CA LYS A 106 4.82 22.18 10.61
C LYS A 106 5.48 21.73 11.90
N LEU A 107 5.41 20.45 12.24
CA LEU A 107 6.13 19.91 13.39
C LEU A 107 7.61 19.73 13.02
N LYS A 108 8.35 20.85 13.04
CA LYS A 108 9.82 20.87 12.98
C LYS A 108 10.34 19.94 14.08
N TYR A 109 10.96 18.85 13.64
CA TYR A 109 11.39 17.72 14.45
C TYR A 109 12.40 18.14 15.52
N GLN A 110 11.96 18.08 16.79
CA GLN A 110 12.81 17.84 17.94
C GLN A 110 12.07 16.80 18.82
N GLY A 111 12.60 15.57 18.88
CA GLY A 111 12.06 14.46 19.69
C GLY A 111 11.17 13.45 18.95
N THR A 112 11.21 12.19 19.41
CA THR A 112 10.37 11.06 18.94
C THR A 112 8.88 11.25 19.25
N THR A 113 8.57 11.98 20.32
CA THR A 113 7.21 12.23 20.83
C THR A 113 6.36 13.09 19.88
N ARG A 114 6.94 14.17 19.32
CA ARG A 114 6.25 15.06 18.35
C ARG A 114 6.00 14.40 16.99
N HIS A 115 6.89 13.48 16.59
CA HIS A 115 6.71 12.69 15.36
C HIS A 115 5.51 11.75 15.47
N ALA A 116 5.37 11.06 16.61
CA ALA A 116 4.22 10.22 16.89
C ALA A 116 2.90 11.02 16.84
N GLU A 117 2.89 12.21 17.43
CA GLU A 117 1.71 13.09 17.42
C GLU A 117 1.33 13.57 16.02
N SER A 118 2.32 13.89 15.19
CA SER A 118 2.10 14.24 13.77
C SER A 118 1.41 13.10 13.03
N LEU A 119 1.93 11.88 13.15
CA LEU A 119 1.33 10.70 12.52
C LEU A 119 -0.06 10.40 13.09
N ARG A 120 -0.30 10.61 14.39
CA ARG A 120 -1.63 10.49 14.98
C ARG A 120 -2.64 11.43 14.32
N LYS A 121 -2.31 12.72 14.21
CA LYS A 121 -3.17 13.72 13.55
C LYS A 121 -3.45 13.33 12.10
N LEU A 122 -2.44 12.82 11.39
CA LEU A 122 -2.62 12.31 10.02
C LEU A 122 -3.65 11.19 9.98
N PHE A 123 -3.53 10.18 10.85
CA PHE A 123 -4.46 9.06 10.85
C PHE A 123 -5.89 9.45 11.24
N VAL A 124 -6.06 10.40 12.16
CA VAL A 124 -7.38 10.94 12.52
C VAL A 124 -8.01 11.65 11.31
N ALA A 125 -7.27 12.57 10.67
CA ALA A 125 -7.76 13.26 9.48
C ALA A 125 -8.03 12.27 8.31
N THR A 126 -7.19 11.24 8.16
CA THR A 126 -7.35 10.18 7.16
C THR A 126 -8.58 9.32 7.40
N ALA A 127 -8.97 9.16 8.67
CA ALA A 127 -10.15 8.41 9.03
C ALA A 127 -11.45 9.15 8.70
N GLU A 128 -11.43 10.48 8.85
CA GLU A 128 -12.53 11.32 8.43
C GLU A 128 -12.58 11.40 6.89
N ASP A 129 -11.43 11.57 6.24
CA ASP A 129 -11.31 11.54 4.78
C ASP A 129 -9.97 10.95 4.30
N ILE A 130 -10.05 9.82 3.60
CA ILE A 130 -8.90 9.12 3.03
C ILE A 130 -8.12 9.96 2.01
N ARG A 131 -8.72 10.99 1.42
CA ARG A 131 -8.04 11.87 0.45
C ARG A 131 -6.87 12.62 1.10
N VAL A 132 -6.90 12.84 2.42
CA VAL A 132 -5.80 13.43 3.19
C VAL A 132 -4.51 12.59 3.06
N ILE A 133 -4.60 11.26 3.17
CA ILE A 133 -3.40 10.41 3.05
C ILE A 133 -2.90 10.34 1.61
N LEU A 134 -3.77 10.44 0.61
CA LEU A 134 -3.37 10.49 -0.80
C LEU A 134 -2.51 11.72 -1.08
N ILE A 135 -2.96 12.89 -0.64
CA ILE A 135 -2.20 14.15 -0.75
C ILE A 135 -0.86 14.01 -0.04
N ARG A 136 -0.84 13.43 1.16
CA ARG A 136 0.39 13.25 1.93
C ARG A 136 1.39 12.29 1.27
N LEU A 137 0.91 11.22 0.63
CA LEU A 137 1.75 10.29 -0.12
C LEU A 137 2.32 10.96 -1.39
N ALA A 138 1.52 11.77 -2.09
CA ALA A 138 1.96 12.52 -3.26
C ALA A 138 3.00 13.59 -2.91
N ASP A 139 2.78 14.33 -1.81
CA ASP A 139 3.74 15.25 -1.21
C ASP A 139 5.05 14.53 -0.87
N ARG A 140 4.96 13.43 -0.10
CA ARG A 140 6.14 12.65 0.29
C ARG A 140 6.91 12.12 -0.92
N LEU A 141 6.20 11.70 -1.97
CA LEU A 141 6.80 11.23 -3.21
C LEU A 141 7.63 12.32 -3.90
N HIS A 142 7.09 13.53 -4.04
CA HIS A 142 7.84 14.63 -4.64
C HIS A 142 9.04 15.04 -3.76
N ASN A 143 8.85 15.05 -2.45
CA ASN A 143 9.92 15.35 -1.49
C ASN A 143 11.09 14.35 -1.56
N ILE A 144 10.82 13.05 -1.71
CA ILE A 144 11.89 12.05 -1.86
C ILE A 144 12.57 12.14 -3.24
N GLN A 145 11.84 12.47 -4.31
CA GLN A 145 12.39 12.64 -5.66
C GLN A 145 13.36 13.83 -5.76
N THR A 146 13.12 14.86 -4.95
CA THR A 146 13.94 16.10 -4.91
C THR A 146 14.92 16.14 -3.73
N LEU A 147 15.12 15.01 -3.05
CA LEU A 147 15.85 14.92 -1.79
C LEU A 147 17.35 15.30 -1.91
N LYS A 148 17.94 15.16 -3.11
CA LYS A 148 19.36 15.42 -3.39
C LYS A 148 19.86 16.82 -3.01
N PHE A 149 18.97 17.81 -2.90
CA PHE A 149 19.29 19.20 -2.58
C PHE A 149 19.29 19.51 -1.07
N VAL A 150 18.94 18.54 -0.22
CA VAL A 150 18.86 18.70 1.23
C VAL A 150 20.14 18.17 1.90
N SER A 151 20.47 18.60 3.13
CA SER A 151 21.65 18.11 3.86
C SER A 151 21.64 16.59 4.06
N PRO A 152 22.81 15.89 4.02
CA PRO A 152 22.89 14.43 4.10
C PRO A 152 22.15 13.80 5.29
N GLU A 153 22.19 14.43 6.46
CA GLU A 153 21.46 14.00 7.65
C GLU A 153 19.94 14.00 7.43
N LYS A 154 19.42 15.07 6.83
CA LYS A 154 18.00 15.18 6.48
C LYS A 154 17.64 14.19 5.37
N GLN A 155 18.51 13.95 4.40
CA GLN A 155 18.30 12.96 3.33
C GLN A 155 18.06 11.56 3.92
N LYS A 156 19.01 11.08 4.73
CA LYS A 156 18.92 9.76 5.37
C LYS A 156 17.67 9.64 6.25
N ARG A 157 17.37 10.67 7.04
CA ARG A 157 16.18 10.70 7.91
C ARG A 157 14.88 10.61 7.13
N ILE A 158 14.70 11.45 6.11
CA ILE A 158 13.47 11.48 5.28
C ILE A 158 13.31 10.18 4.51
N ALA A 159 14.39 9.64 3.96
CA ALA A 159 14.36 8.38 3.24
C ALA A 159 14.05 7.18 4.14
N LEU A 160 14.61 7.13 5.36
CA LEU A 160 14.29 6.10 6.34
C LEU A 160 12.82 6.16 6.78
N GLU A 161 12.32 7.35 7.09
CA GLU A 161 10.90 7.57 7.41
C GLU A 161 9.99 7.10 6.25
N THR A 162 10.40 7.37 5.02
CA THR A 162 9.67 6.96 3.81
C THR A 162 9.61 5.44 3.69
N LEU A 163 10.72 4.75 3.90
CA LEU A 163 10.77 3.28 3.86
C LEU A 163 10.00 2.60 4.99
N GLU A 164 10.02 3.17 6.19
CA GLU A 164 9.45 2.54 7.39
C GLU A 164 7.98 2.86 7.61
N ILE A 165 7.47 3.96 7.04
CA ILE A 165 6.13 4.48 7.32
C ILE A 165 5.33 4.64 6.04
N TYR A 166 5.74 5.52 5.13
CA TYR A 166 4.93 5.91 3.98
C TYR A 166 4.82 4.81 2.91
N ALA A 167 5.90 4.10 2.60
CA ALA A 167 5.86 2.97 1.67
C ALA A 167 4.99 1.81 2.20
N PRO A 168 5.13 1.35 3.46
CA PRO A 168 4.21 0.37 4.05
C PRO A 168 2.75 0.83 4.08
N LEU A 169 2.51 2.13 4.31
CA LEU A 169 1.18 2.72 4.28
C LEU A 169 0.57 2.70 2.87
N ALA A 170 1.33 3.09 1.84
CA ALA A 170 0.91 2.96 0.44
C ALA A 170 0.59 1.50 0.08
N ASN A 171 1.38 0.54 0.58
CA ASN A 171 1.12 -0.90 0.39
C ASN A 171 -0.21 -1.36 1.02
N ARG A 172 -0.54 -0.85 2.22
CA ARG A 172 -1.80 -1.12 2.92
C ARG A 172 -3.02 -0.61 2.14
N LEU A 173 -2.87 0.55 1.51
CA LEU A 173 -3.88 1.15 0.65
C LEU A 173 -3.94 0.52 -0.75
N GLY A 174 -3.14 -0.52 -1.03
CA GLY A 174 -3.10 -1.20 -2.33
C GLY A 174 -2.36 -0.43 -3.43
N MET A 175 -1.72 0.69 -3.09
CA MET A 175 -1.07 1.60 -4.05
C MET A 175 0.34 1.13 -4.41
N TRP A 176 0.45 0.05 -5.19
CA TRP A 176 1.74 -0.60 -5.47
C TRP A 176 2.71 0.29 -6.26
N LYS A 177 2.21 1.11 -7.20
CA LYS A 177 3.05 2.03 -7.98
C LYS A 177 3.73 3.03 -7.03
N ILE A 178 2.93 3.69 -6.18
CA ILE A 178 3.42 4.67 -5.21
C ILE A 178 4.37 4.03 -4.20
N LYS A 179 4.02 2.88 -3.64
CA LYS A 179 4.91 2.11 -2.76
C LYS A 179 6.26 1.86 -3.43
N GLY A 180 6.27 1.30 -4.64
CA GLY A 180 7.50 0.95 -5.36
C GLY A 180 8.37 2.17 -5.65
N THR A 181 7.75 3.27 -6.07
CA THR A 181 8.48 4.53 -6.34
C THR A 181 9.04 5.16 -5.06
N LEU A 182 8.28 5.16 -3.96
CA LEU A 182 8.77 5.62 -2.65
C LEU A 182 9.94 4.75 -2.14
N GLU A 183 9.81 3.43 -2.28
CA GLU A 183 10.86 2.48 -1.91
C GLU A 183 12.15 2.73 -2.70
N ASP A 184 12.08 2.78 -4.03
CA ASP A 184 13.26 2.93 -4.88
C ASP A 184 13.88 4.34 -4.81
N ALA A 185 13.07 5.38 -4.63
CA ALA A 185 13.58 6.75 -4.43
C ALA A 185 14.30 6.90 -3.08
N SER A 186 13.88 6.15 -2.05
CA SER A 186 14.50 6.20 -0.73
C SER A 186 15.74 5.30 -0.62
N PHE A 187 15.77 4.19 -1.36
CA PHE A 187 16.83 3.18 -1.29
C PHE A 187 18.27 3.75 -1.38
N PRO A 188 18.63 4.61 -2.35
CA PRO A 188 20.01 5.11 -2.46
C PRO A 188 20.47 5.97 -1.27
N TYR A 189 19.54 6.55 -0.51
CA TYR A 189 19.89 7.40 0.65
C TYR A 189 19.99 6.61 1.96
N VAL A 190 19.29 5.47 2.06
CA VAL A 190 19.29 4.63 3.27
C VAL A 190 20.39 3.56 3.20
N TYR A 191 20.57 2.95 2.03
CA TYR A 191 21.49 1.82 1.79
C TYR A 191 22.27 2.05 0.48
N PRO A 192 23.19 3.03 0.43
CA PRO A 192 23.84 3.46 -0.81
C PRO A 192 24.71 2.37 -1.46
N ASP A 193 25.40 1.55 -0.68
CA ASP A 193 26.31 0.53 -1.19
C ASP A 193 25.52 -0.67 -1.73
N GLU A 194 24.50 -1.11 -1.00
CA GLU A 194 23.58 -2.15 -1.44
C GLU A 194 22.79 -1.70 -2.68
N TYR A 195 22.40 -0.43 -2.76
CA TYR A 195 21.78 0.13 -3.96
C TYR A 195 22.68 -0.05 -5.19
N LYS A 196 23.96 0.36 -5.09
CA LYS A 196 24.94 0.20 -6.19
C LYS A 196 25.10 -1.26 -6.59
N GLN A 197 25.22 -2.17 -5.62
CA GLN A 197 25.34 -3.61 -5.86
C GLN A 197 24.11 -4.16 -6.61
N VAL A 198 22.90 -3.83 -6.14
CA VAL A 198 21.64 -4.33 -6.71
C VAL A 198 21.42 -3.78 -8.12
N VAL A 199 21.78 -2.52 -8.37
CA VAL A 199 21.73 -1.92 -9.72
C VAL A 199 22.66 -2.66 -10.68
N ALA A 200 23.90 -2.96 -10.27
CA ALA A 200 24.86 -3.70 -11.08
C ALA A 200 24.35 -5.12 -11.40
N LEU A 201 23.89 -5.86 -10.38
CA LEU A 201 23.33 -7.20 -10.53
C LEU A 201 22.13 -7.22 -11.49
N ARG A 202 21.17 -6.29 -11.30
CA ARG A 202 19.98 -6.18 -12.15
C ARG A 202 20.34 -5.81 -13.59
N LYS A 203 21.32 -4.93 -13.81
CA LYS A 203 21.75 -4.53 -15.16
C LYS A 203 22.34 -5.70 -15.95
N ASN A 204 23.15 -6.53 -15.29
CA ASN A 204 23.77 -7.70 -15.91
C ASN A 204 22.73 -8.78 -16.23
N LYS A 205 21.87 -9.14 -15.26
CA LYS A 205 20.86 -10.19 -15.44
C LYS A 205 19.67 -9.75 -16.29
N GLY A 206 19.31 -8.48 -16.25
CA GLY A 206 18.12 -7.94 -16.93
C GLY A 206 18.15 -8.09 -18.44
N LYS A 207 19.32 -7.89 -19.09
CA LYS A 207 19.46 -8.06 -20.55
C LYS A 207 19.20 -9.50 -21.00
N GLU A 208 19.68 -10.47 -20.23
CA GLU A 208 19.46 -11.89 -20.49
C GLU A 208 17.97 -12.24 -20.33
N LEU A 209 17.34 -11.75 -19.26
CA LEU A 209 15.94 -12.03 -18.96
C LEU A 209 14.98 -11.42 -19.98
N ILE A 210 15.22 -10.19 -20.46
CA ILE A 210 14.35 -9.56 -21.46
C ILE A 210 14.30 -10.41 -22.74
N LYS A 211 15.45 -10.90 -23.23
CA LYS A 211 15.50 -11.78 -24.41
C LYS A 211 14.72 -13.08 -24.19
N LYS A 212 14.74 -13.65 -22.98
CA LYS A 212 13.97 -14.85 -22.64
C LYS A 212 12.47 -14.55 -22.60
N LEU A 213 12.08 -13.45 -21.96
CA LEU A 213 10.67 -13.04 -21.89
C LEU A 213 10.11 -12.68 -23.26
N GLU A 214 10.89 -12.11 -24.17
CA GLU A 214 10.45 -11.84 -25.56
C GLU A 214 10.05 -13.12 -26.29
N LYS A 215 10.76 -14.23 -26.08
CA LYS A 215 10.39 -15.53 -26.67
C LYS A 215 9.04 -16.01 -26.13
N VAL A 216 8.87 -15.97 -24.80
CA VAL A 216 7.62 -16.36 -24.14
C VAL A 216 6.47 -15.46 -24.56
N TYR A 217 6.71 -14.14 -24.65
CA TYR A 217 5.74 -13.17 -25.15
C TYR A 217 5.25 -13.52 -26.55
N ARG A 218 6.17 -13.85 -27.49
CA ARG A 218 5.81 -14.17 -28.88
C ARG A 218 4.94 -15.42 -28.96
N VAL A 219 5.34 -16.49 -28.28
CA VAL A 219 4.58 -17.75 -28.24
C VAL A 219 3.22 -17.52 -27.60
N LEU A 220 3.17 -16.88 -26.43
CA LEU A 220 1.92 -16.61 -25.72
C LEU A 220 0.97 -15.77 -26.57
N SER A 221 1.46 -14.70 -27.19
CA SER A 221 0.63 -13.83 -28.04
C SER A 221 0.01 -14.59 -29.21
N GLN A 222 0.77 -15.48 -29.86
CA GLN A 222 0.26 -16.32 -30.95
C GLN A 222 -0.82 -17.29 -30.47
N GLU A 223 -0.60 -17.94 -29.33
CA GLU A 223 -1.56 -18.89 -28.76
C GLU A 223 -2.85 -18.22 -28.28
N LEU A 224 -2.76 -17.02 -27.71
CA LEU A 224 -3.95 -16.23 -27.33
C LEU A 224 -4.82 -15.88 -28.55
N VAL A 225 -4.19 -15.43 -29.64
CA VAL A 225 -4.90 -15.11 -30.89
C VAL A 225 -5.54 -16.35 -31.52
N LYS A 226 -4.83 -17.48 -31.56
CA LYS A 226 -5.37 -18.76 -32.07
C LYS A 226 -6.63 -19.20 -31.32
N GLN A 227 -6.66 -18.95 -30.01
CA GLN A 227 -7.78 -19.28 -29.12
C GLN A 227 -8.85 -18.19 -29.05
N LYS A 228 -8.83 -17.24 -30.00
CA LYS A 228 -9.82 -16.15 -30.16
C LYS A 228 -9.89 -15.15 -29.01
N ILE A 229 -8.81 -14.99 -28.23
CA ILE A 229 -8.66 -13.87 -27.31
C ILE A 229 -8.09 -12.71 -28.11
N ALA A 230 -8.96 -11.80 -28.56
CA ALA A 230 -8.61 -10.73 -29.49
C ALA A 230 -8.12 -9.44 -28.81
N ASP A 231 -8.64 -9.13 -27.62
CA ASP A 231 -8.28 -7.92 -26.87
C ASP A 231 -7.54 -8.28 -25.59
N PHE A 232 -6.21 -8.21 -25.68
CA PHE A 232 -5.32 -8.41 -24.56
C PHE A 232 -4.11 -7.48 -24.67
N GLU A 233 -3.49 -7.20 -23.53
CA GLU A 233 -2.23 -6.47 -23.44
C GLU A 233 -1.24 -7.33 -22.66
N ILE A 234 0.00 -7.45 -23.15
CA ILE A 234 1.07 -8.11 -22.42
C ILE A 234 2.19 -7.12 -22.15
N ASP A 235 2.46 -6.87 -20.88
CA ASP A 235 3.57 -6.02 -20.43
C ASP A 235 4.69 -6.82 -19.78
N TYR A 236 5.88 -6.23 -19.78
CA TYR A 236 7.02 -6.73 -19.01
C TYR A 236 7.03 -6.04 -17.65
N ARG A 237 6.87 -6.83 -16.59
CA ARG A 237 6.98 -6.35 -15.23
C ARG A 237 8.37 -6.63 -14.70
N ILE A 238 9.12 -5.58 -14.39
CA ILE A 238 10.41 -5.71 -13.69
C ILE A 238 10.23 -5.33 -12.23
N LYS A 239 10.86 -6.09 -11.32
CA LYS A 239 10.83 -5.81 -9.89
C LYS A 239 11.57 -4.51 -9.55
N TYR A 240 10.98 -3.71 -8.67
CA TYR A 240 11.60 -2.52 -8.05
C TYR A 240 12.90 -2.91 -7.31
N LEU A 241 13.88 -2.00 -7.31
CA LEU A 241 15.24 -2.26 -6.78
C LEU A 241 15.23 -2.62 -5.29
N TYR A 242 14.48 -1.89 -4.47
CA TYR A 242 14.42 -2.16 -3.03
C TYR A 242 13.70 -3.48 -2.72
N SER A 243 12.66 -3.80 -3.49
CA SER A 243 11.98 -5.09 -3.38
C SER A 243 12.88 -6.25 -3.82
N LEU A 244 13.74 -6.04 -4.81
CA LEU A 244 14.78 -6.99 -5.21
C LEU A 244 15.83 -7.16 -4.10
N TYR A 245 16.34 -6.06 -3.53
CA TYR A 245 17.26 -6.08 -2.39
C TYR A 245 16.73 -6.91 -1.23
N LYS A 246 15.47 -6.67 -0.80
CA LYS A 246 14.83 -7.43 0.28
C LYS A 246 14.77 -8.94 0.00
N LYS A 247 14.70 -9.34 -1.27
CA LYS A 247 14.69 -10.75 -1.67
C LYS A 247 16.10 -11.33 -1.76
N LEU A 248 17.04 -10.61 -2.38
CA LEU A 248 18.46 -10.96 -2.43
C LEU A 248 19.01 -11.23 -1.02
N LYS A 249 18.68 -10.38 -0.05
CA LYS A 249 19.09 -10.56 1.36
C LYS A 249 18.63 -11.90 1.97
N ARG A 250 17.50 -12.45 1.53
CA ARG A 250 16.98 -13.76 2.00
C ARG A 250 17.66 -14.95 1.30
N HIS A 251 18.27 -14.70 0.15
CA HIS A 251 18.95 -15.69 -0.69
C HIS A 251 20.47 -15.41 -0.74
N ASN A 252 21.05 -14.88 0.35
CA ASN A 252 22.49 -14.62 0.48
C ASN A 252 23.10 -13.83 -0.69
N MET A 253 22.34 -12.85 -1.22
CA MET A 253 22.71 -11.99 -2.35
C MET A 253 22.92 -12.71 -3.69
N ASN A 254 22.49 -13.97 -3.82
CA ASN A 254 22.51 -14.68 -5.09
C ASN A 254 21.33 -14.28 -5.97
N ILE A 255 21.62 -13.69 -7.14
CA ILE A 255 20.59 -13.27 -8.11
C ILE A 255 20.00 -14.44 -8.89
N ASP A 256 20.76 -15.54 -9.07
CA ASP A 256 20.31 -16.69 -9.85
C ASP A 256 19.19 -17.48 -9.15
N ASP A 257 19.11 -17.39 -7.82
CA ASP A 257 18.03 -17.95 -7.02
C ASP A 257 16.71 -17.14 -7.11
N ILE A 258 16.73 -16.01 -7.81
CA ILE A 258 15.59 -15.10 -7.97
C ILE A 258 14.95 -15.28 -9.34
N TYR A 259 14.08 -16.29 -9.43
CA TYR A 259 13.31 -16.58 -10.64
C TYR A 259 12.24 -15.52 -10.99
N ASP A 260 11.81 -14.69 -10.02
CA ASP A 260 10.75 -13.68 -10.19
C ASP A 260 11.29 -12.23 -10.36
N LEU A 261 12.51 -12.11 -10.89
CA LEU A 261 13.11 -10.80 -11.16
C LEU A 261 12.32 -10.03 -12.23
N SER A 262 11.81 -10.77 -13.21
CA SER A 262 10.98 -10.27 -14.30
C SER A 262 9.80 -11.21 -14.53
N ALA A 263 8.63 -10.65 -14.81
CA ALA A 263 7.41 -11.41 -15.07
C ALA A 263 6.74 -10.85 -16.33
N LEU A 264 5.95 -11.70 -17.01
CA LEU A 264 4.98 -11.22 -17.99
C LEU A 264 3.67 -10.93 -17.29
N ARG A 265 3.02 -9.83 -17.64
CA ARG A 265 1.67 -9.53 -17.18
C ARG A 265 0.74 -9.54 -18.37
N VAL A 266 -0.25 -10.42 -18.34
CA VAL A 266 -1.34 -10.48 -19.30
C VAL A 266 -2.55 -9.76 -18.70
N ILE A 267 -3.04 -8.76 -19.41
CA ILE A 267 -4.21 -7.96 -19.06
C ILE A 267 -5.31 -8.27 -20.07
N VAL A 268 -6.46 -8.71 -19.59
CA VAL A 268 -7.64 -9.05 -20.39
C VAL A 268 -8.87 -8.25 -19.93
N ASN A 269 -10.03 -8.45 -20.53
CA ASN A 269 -11.22 -7.68 -20.20
C ASN A 269 -12.03 -8.33 -19.07
N THR A 270 -12.14 -9.66 -19.06
CA THR A 270 -13.06 -10.36 -18.17
C THR A 270 -12.36 -11.41 -17.27
N ILE A 271 -13.02 -11.77 -16.18
CA ILE A 271 -12.53 -12.81 -15.26
C ILE A 271 -12.47 -14.19 -15.95
N PRO A 272 -13.49 -14.64 -16.72
CA PRO A 272 -13.41 -15.89 -17.48
C PRO A 272 -12.20 -15.95 -18.41
N GLU A 273 -11.89 -14.87 -19.11
CA GLU A 273 -10.69 -14.78 -19.95
C GLU A 273 -9.41 -14.97 -19.12
N CYS A 274 -9.34 -14.49 -17.88
CA CYS A 274 -8.16 -14.73 -17.03
C CYS A 274 -7.90 -16.22 -16.81
N TYR A 275 -8.96 -17.01 -16.59
CA TYR A 275 -8.85 -18.46 -16.42
C TYR A 275 -8.61 -19.20 -17.73
N GLN A 276 -9.17 -18.71 -18.85
CA GLN A 276 -8.87 -19.23 -20.18
C GLN A 276 -7.39 -19.04 -20.53
N VAL A 277 -6.84 -17.85 -20.30
CA VAL A 277 -5.40 -17.55 -20.45
C VAL A 277 -4.56 -18.48 -19.58
N LEU A 278 -4.96 -18.72 -18.34
CA LEU A 278 -4.27 -19.66 -17.45
C LEU A 278 -4.22 -21.07 -18.06
N GLY A 279 -5.34 -21.57 -18.58
CA GLY A 279 -5.43 -22.87 -19.24
C GLY A 279 -4.53 -22.94 -20.49
N ILE A 280 -4.52 -21.88 -21.31
CA ILE A 280 -3.63 -21.78 -22.48
C ILE A 280 -2.17 -21.85 -22.05
N ILE A 281 -1.76 -21.08 -21.02
CA ILE A 281 -0.39 -21.09 -20.50
C ILE A 281 0.01 -22.48 -20.01
N HIS A 282 -0.86 -23.18 -19.27
CA HIS A 282 -0.57 -24.52 -18.72
C HIS A 282 -0.61 -25.63 -19.78
N ASN A 283 -1.26 -25.39 -20.92
CA ASN A 283 -1.21 -26.29 -22.07
C ASN A 283 0.11 -26.16 -22.84
N VAL A 284 0.66 -24.94 -22.93
CA VAL A 284 1.92 -24.66 -23.64
C VAL A 284 3.15 -24.99 -22.79
N TRP A 285 3.09 -24.67 -21.49
CA TRP A 285 4.22 -24.82 -20.57
C TRP A 285 3.83 -25.55 -19.30
N VAL A 286 4.76 -26.39 -18.80
CA VAL A 286 4.56 -27.15 -17.58
C VAL A 286 4.56 -26.21 -16.36
N PRO A 287 3.47 -26.14 -15.56
CA PRO A 287 3.45 -25.33 -14.35
C PRO A 287 4.32 -25.92 -13.26
N ILE A 288 5.00 -25.04 -12.52
CA ILE A 288 5.79 -25.46 -11.36
C ILE A 288 4.84 -25.81 -10.21
N PRO A 289 4.95 -27.02 -9.62
CA PRO A 289 4.12 -27.42 -8.49
C PRO A 289 4.13 -26.37 -7.36
N ASN A 290 2.94 -26.08 -6.82
CA ASN A 290 2.74 -25.14 -5.70
C ASN A 290 3.19 -23.67 -5.95
N LYS A 291 3.52 -23.29 -7.19
CA LYS A 291 3.92 -21.92 -7.56
C LYS A 291 2.85 -21.14 -8.30
N TRP A 292 1.62 -21.64 -8.37
CA TRP A 292 0.48 -20.87 -8.83
C TRP A 292 -0.37 -20.36 -7.66
N LYS A 293 -1.03 -19.22 -7.87
CA LYS A 293 -1.78 -18.50 -6.85
C LYS A 293 -2.98 -17.81 -7.49
N ASP A 294 -4.18 -18.14 -7.03
CA ASP A 294 -5.39 -17.44 -7.41
C ASP A 294 -5.71 -16.31 -6.43
N TYR A 295 -5.27 -15.08 -6.74
CA TYR A 295 -5.70 -13.90 -5.99
C TYR A 295 -7.00 -13.28 -6.54
N ILE A 296 -7.63 -13.86 -7.56
CA ILE A 296 -8.98 -13.43 -8.00
C ILE A 296 -10.01 -14.05 -7.05
N ALA A 297 -9.95 -15.36 -6.85
CA ALA A 297 -10.82 -16.08 -5.90
C ALA A 297 -10.50 -15.73 -4.44
N HIS A 298 -9.21 -15.48 -4.13
CA HIS A 298 -8.76 -15.10 -2.79
C HIS A 298 -7.95 -13.80 -2.84
N PRO A 299 -8.61 -12.63 -2.97
CA PRO A 299 -7.95 -11.33 -2.99
C PRO A 299 -7.07 -11.12 -1.76
N LYS A 300 -5.97 -10.38 -1.93
CA LYS A 300 -5.20 -9.93 -0.78
C LYS A 300 -6.01 -8.88 0.00
N PRO A 301 -5.75 -8.66 1.30
CA PRO A 301 -6.50 -7.68 2.10
C PRO A 301 -6.42 -6.24 1.61
N ASN A 302 -5.39 -5.89 0.84
CA ASN A 302 -5.28 -4.59 0.19
C ASN A 302 -6.05 -4.49 -1.14
N GLY A 303 -6.97 -5.43 -1.41
CA GLY A 303 -7.78 -5.49 -2.63
C GLY A 303 -7.07 -6.07 -3.85
N TYR A 304 -5.80 -6.45 -3.75
CA TYR A 304 -5.04 -6.94 -4.90
C TYR A 304 -5.60 -8.26 -5.45
N ARG A 305 -5.94 -8.26 -6.74
CA ARG A 305 -6.46 -9.39 -7.51
C ARG A 305 -5.59 -9.66 -8.74
N SER A 306 -5.22 -10.93 -8.95
CA SER A 306 -4.49 -11.44 -10.13
C SER A 306 -4.25 -12.95 -9.96
N ILE A 307 -4.19 -13.71 -11.06
CA ILE A 307 -3.64 -15.06 -11.04
C ILE A 307 -2.13 -14.96 -11.25
N HIS A 308 -1.33 -15.57 -10.38
CA HIS A 308 0.12 -15.73 -10.59
C HIS A 308 0.42 -17.18 -10.88
N THR A 309 1.26 -17.46 -11.86
CA THR A 309 1.75 -18.81 -12.14
C THR A 309 3.22 -18.75 -12.56
N ALA A 310 4.00 -19.74 -12.16
CA ALA A 310 5.36 -19.92 -12.63
C ALA A 310 5.43 -21.20 -13.45
N VAL A 311 6.06 -21.13 -14.63
CA VAL A 311 6.11 -22.22 -15.60
C VAL A 311 7.54 -22.48 -16.08
N PHE A 312 7.82 -23.71 -16.49
CA PHE A 312 9.05 -24.08 -17.19
C PHE A 312 8.93 -23.80 -18.68
N THR A 313 9.85 -23.03 -19.24
CA THR A 313 9.81 -22.60 -20.66
C THR A 313 10.46 -23.59 -21.64
N GLY A 314 10.96 -24.73 -21.15
CA GLY A 314 11.59 -25.80 -21.94
C GLY A 314 13.10 -25.62 -22.17
N ASP A 315 13.64 -24.41 -22.03
CA ASP A 315 15.08 -24.09 -22.12
C ASP A 315 15.78 -24.10 -20.75
N GLY A 316 15.16 -24.75 -19.76
CA GLY A 316 15.64 -24.79 -18.37
C GLY A 316 15.36 -23.51 -17.57
N SER A 317 14.76 -22.47 -18.18
CA SER A 317 14.36 -21.27 -17.46
C SER A 317 12.94 -21.33 -16.88
N ILE A 318 12.73 -20.51 -15.86
CA ILE A 318 11.46 -20.36 -15.15
C ILE A 318 10.96 -18.95 -15.41
N VAL A 319 9.68 -18.83 -15.80
CA VAL A 319 9.02 -17.54 -16.01
C VAL A 319 7.79 -17.44 -15.14
N GLU A 320 7.67 -16.32 -14.42
CA GLU A 320 6.44 -15.94 -13.72
C GLU A 320 5.53 -15.15 -14.67
N ILE A 321 4.26 -15.56 -14.74
CA ILE A 321 3.21 -14.91 -15.53
C ILE A 321 2.09 -14.48 -14.58
N GLN A 322 1.62 -13.25 -14.77
CA GLN A 322 0.55 -12.64 -13.98
C GLN A 322 -0.63 -12.34 -14.90
N ILE A 323 -1.81 -12.80 -14.56
CA ILE A 323 -3.02 -12.62 -15.38
C ILE A 323 -4.03 -11.83 -14.56
N ARG A 324 -4.65 -10.82 -15.15
CA ARG A 324 -5.69 -10.02 -14.48
C ARG A 324 -6.53 -9.25 -15.50
N THR A 325 -7.64 -8.67 -15.07
CA THR A 325 -8.43 -7.77 -15.91
C THR A 325 -7.87 -6.35 -15.95
N ARG A 326 -8.32 -5.52 -16.89
CA ARG A 326 -8.01 -4.08 -16.94
C ARG A 326 -8.42 -3.35 -15.65
N GLU A 327 -9.59 -3.69 -15.10
CA GLU A 327 -10.06 -3.20 -13.80
C GLU A 327 -9.09 -3.59 -12.67
N MET A 328 -8.73 -4.88 -12.57
CA MET A 328 -7.79 -5.36 -11.56
C MET A 328 -6.39 -4.77 -11.71
N GLN A 329 -5.96 -4.44 -12.94
CA GLN A 329 -4.72 -3.72 -13.18
C GLN A 329 -4.80 -2.30 -12.61
N HIS A 330 -5.90 -1.59 -12.89
CA HIS A 330 -6.14 -0.26 -12.36
C HIS A 330 -6.15 -0.28 -10.82
N ASP A 331 -6.89 -1.20 -10.19
CA ASP A 331 -6.91 -1.38 -8.73
C ASP A 331 -5.54 -1.74 -8.17
N ALA A 332 -4.76 -2.57 -8.86
CA ALA A 332 -3.43 -2.95 -8.39
C ALA A 332 -2.42 -1.80 -8.45
N GLU A 333 -2.58 -0.86 -9.37
CA GLU A 333 -1.70 0.32 -9.48
C GLU A 333 -2.08 1.41 -8.47
N TYR A 334 -3.38 1.70 -8.38
CA TYR A 334 -3.92 2.88 -7.68
C TYR A 334 -4.60 2.56 -6.34
N GLY A 335 -4.87 1.29 -6.05
CA GLY A 335 -5.42 0.84 -4.78
C GLY A 335 -6.72 1.55 -4.43
N ILE A 336 -6.83 2.05 -3.20
CA ILE A 336 -8.03 2.76 -2.73
C ILE A 336 -8.43 3.98 -3.57
N ALA A 337 -7.47 4.58 -4.29
CA ALA A 337 -7.76 5.74 -5.13
C ALA A 337 -8.68 5.38 -6.30
N SER A 338 -8.64 4.15 -6.83
CA SER A 338 -9.56 3.73 -7.91
C SER A 338 -11.02 3.65 -7.45
N HIS A 339 -11.27 3.32 -6.18
CA HIS A 339 -12.62 3.18 -5.60
C HIS A 339 -13.25 4.50 -5.14
N LEU A 340 -12.45 5.57 -5.00
CA LEU A 340 -12.95 6.90 -4.61
C LEU A 340 -13.61 7.65 -5.77
N ILE A 341 -13.32 7.24 -7.01
CA ILE A 341 -13.69 7.99 -8.21
C ILE A 341 -15.14 7.69 -8.64
N TYR A 342 -15.64 6.46 -8.46
CA TYR A 342 -16.93 6.03 -9.00
C TYR A 342 -17.67 5.02 -8.10
N ASP A 343 -18.99 5.09 -8.05
CA ASP A 343 -19.85 3.99 -7.57
C ASP A 343 -19.99 2.87 -8.61
N GLU A 344 -20.60 1.74 -8.22
CA GLU A 344 -20.86 0.59 -9.12
C GLU A 344 -21.69 0.96 -10.36
N SER A 345 -22.30 2.15 -10.37
CA SER A 345 -23.05 2.71 -11.49
C SER A 345 -22.28 3.75 -12.33
N GLY A 346 -20.98 3.98 -12.06
CA GLY A 346 -20.15 4.92 -12.82
C GLY A 346 -20.44 6.40 -12.54
N LYS A 347 -21.20 6.73 -11.48
CA LYS A 347 -21.45 8.10 -11.04
C LYS A 347 -20.43 8.51 -9.96
N PRO A 348 -20.09 9.81 -9.87
CA PRO A 348 -19.24 10.31 -8.79
C PRO A 348 -19.94 10.10 -7.44
N LYS A 349 -19.31 9.39 -6.49
CA LYS A 349 -19.84 9.24 -5.13
C LYS A 349 -19.82 10.58 -4.41
N VAL A 350 -20.99 11.17 -4.17
CA VAL A 350 -21.13 12.25 -3.19
C VAL A 350 -21.21 11.63 -1.80
N GLY A 351 -20.12 11.74 -1.03
CA GLY A 351 -20.03 11.17 0.32
C GLY A 351 -19.47 9.74 0.30
N GLY A 352 -18.14 9.62 0.31
CA GLY A 352 -17.43 8.35 0.25
C GLY A 352 -17.76 7.45 1.44
N ILE A 353 -18.66 6.49 1.25
CA ILE A 353 -18.86 5.39 2.19
C ILE A 353 -17.56 4.56 2.20
N MET A 354 -16.91 4.51 3.37
CA MET A 354 -15.78 3.63 3.68
C MET A 354 -16.07 2.20 3.20
N THR A 355 -15.38 1.79 2.13
CA THR A 355 -15.38 0.38 1.69
C THR A 355 -14.78 -0.53 2.78
N LYS A 356 -15.27 -1.78 2.86
CA LYS A 356 -14.86 -2.88 3.77
C LYS A 356 -13.34 -3.10 3.96
N ASN A 357 -12.49 -2.54 3.09
CA ASN A 357 -11.03 -2.67 3.13
C ASN A 357 -10.31 -1.71 4.10
N LEU A 358 -11.04 -0.82 4.80
CA LEU A 358 -10.48 0.15 5.74
C LEU A 358 -10.64 -0.22 7.23
N ASN A 359 -11.11 -1.43 7.56
CA ASN A 359 -11.26 -1.87 8.96
C ASN A 359 -9.96 -1.71 9.77
N TRP A 360 -8.80 -1.88 9.15
CA TRP A 360 -7.52 -1.68 9.81
C TRP A 360 -7.25 -0.23 10.24
N LEU A 361 -7.81 0.75 9.51
CA LEU A 361 -7.70 2.17 9.85
C LEU A 361 -8.59 2.48 11.05
N GLN A 362 -9.80 1.92 11.10
CA GLN A 362 -10.68 2.00 12.27
C GLN A 362 -10.05 1.36 13.50
N GLU A 363 -9.47 0.16 13.37
CA GLU A 363 -8.71 -0.51 14.44
C GLU A 363 -7.55 0.36 14.96
N LEU A 364 -6.88 1.09 14.07
CA LEU A 364 -5.78 1.99 14.44
C LEU A 364 -6.27 3.20 15.26
N ILE A 365 -7.41 3.79 14.89
CA ILE A 365 -8.04 4.90 15.63
C ILE A 365 -8.56 4.43 17.00
N GLU A 366 -9.25 3.30 17.05
CA GLU A 366 -9.75 2.73 18.30
C GLU A 366 -8.60 2.41 19.25
N TRP A 367 -7.51 1.85 18.72
CA TRP A 367 -6.30 1.65 19.49
C TRP A 367 -5.69 2.97 19.96
N GLN A 368 -5.68 4.00 19.12
CA GLN A 368 -5.18 5.33 19.48
C GLN A 368 -5.93 5.95 20.67
N LYS A 369 -7.25 5.76 20.79
CA LYS A 369 -8.02 6.23 21.96
C LYS A 369 -7.53 5.64 23.29
N ASN A 370 -6.81 4.51 23.25
CA ASN A 370 -6.40 3.75 24.43
C ASN A 370 -4.90 3.85 24.75
N VAL A 371 -4.09 4.59 23.97
CA VAL A 371 -2.63 4.69 24.18
C VAL A 371 -2.23 6.11 24.58
N ASN A 372 -1.80 6.25 25.84
CA ASN A 372 -1.41 7.54 26.41
C ASN A 372 0.05 7.93 26.12
N GLN A 373 0.93 7.00 25.73
CA GLN A 373 2.38 7.26 25.52
C GLN A 373 2.79 7.24 24.02
N SER A 374 3.57 8.24 23.60
CA SER A 374 3.95 8.48 22.19
C SER A 374 5.02 7.53 21.63
N ASP A 375 5.95 7.05 22.43
CA ASP A 375 7.01 6.15 21.95
C ASP A 375 6.53 4.71 21.78
N GLU A 376 5.67 4.22 22.68
CA GLU A 376 4.99 2.93 22.53
C GLU A 376 4.15 2.90 21.25
N PHE A 377 3.57 4.05 20.87
CA PHE A 377 2.76 4.16 19.66
C PHE A 377 3.57 3.89 18.39
N LEU A 378 4.74 4.52 18.22
CA LEU A 378 5.58 4.35 17.03
C LEU A 378 6.15 2.94 16.92
N HIS A 379 6.65 2.39 18.02
CA HIS A 379 7.19 1.03 18.02
C HIS A 379 6.09 0.02 17.64
N THR A 380 4.90 0.16 18.21
CA THR A 380 3.74 -0.70 17.95
C THR A 380 3.21 -0.53 16.52
N LEU A 381 3.20 0.69 15.97
CA LEU A 381 2.89 0.93 14.55
C LEU A 381 3.82 0.14 13.63
N LYS A 382 5.13 0.28 13.84
CA LYS A 382 6.13 -0.41 13.02
C LYS A 382 6.03 -1.93 13.14
N THR A 383 5.90 -2.44 14.36
CA THR A 383 5.90 -3.89 14.62
C THR A 383 4.56 -4.57 14.32
N ASN A 384 3.42 -3.96 14.63
CA ASN A 384 2.13 -4.63 14.45
C ASN A 384 1.43 -4.24 13.15
N PHE A 385 1.50 -2.97 12.74
CA PHE A 385 0.74 -2.50 11.58
C PHE A 385 1.53 -2.60 10.27
N PHE A 386 2.83 -2.31 10.28
CA PHE A 386 3.66 -2.30 9.06
C PHE A 386 4.46 -3.58 8.81
N GLN A 387 4.48 -4.56 9.72
CA GLN A 387 5.11 -5.85 9.46
C GLN A 387 4.38 -6.67 8.39
N ASP A 388 5.15 -7.55 7.72
CA ASP A 388 4.64 -8.56 6.81
C ASP A 388 3.51 -9.36 7.48
N ARG A 389 2.46 -9.65 6.72
CA ARG A 389 1.27 -10.37 7.18
C ARG A 389 1.21 -11.75 6.54
N ILE A 390 0.63 -12.70 7.27
CA ILE A 390 0.27 -14.02 6.80
C ILE A 390 -1.26 -14.08 6.63
N PHE A 391 -1.70 -14.85 5.65
CA PHE A 391 -3.11 -15.08 5.35
C PHE A 391 -3.42 -16.53 5.66
N VAL A 392 -4.35 -16.78 6.57
CA VAL A 392 -4.71 -18.11 7.03
C VAL A 392 -6.19 -18.35 6.78
N PHE A 393 -6.56 -19.58 6.48
CA PHE A 393 -7.90 -19.94 6.07
C PHE A 393 -8.69 -20.55 7.21
N THR A 394 -9.98 -20.20 7.32
CA THR A 394 -10.93 -20.94 8.13
C THR A 394 -11.37 -22.22 7.39
N PRO A 395 -11.93 -23.23 8.08
CA PRO A 395 -12.48 -24.42 7.43
C PRO A 395 -13.63 -24.12 6.46
N LYS A 396 -14.25 -22.93 6.58
CA LYS A 396 -15.32 -22.45 5.69
C LYS A 396 -14.78 -21.73 4.45
N GLY A 397 -13.46 -21.52 4.36
CA GLY A 397 -12.82 -20.82 3.24
C GLY A 397 -12.62 -19.32 3.46
N ASP A 398 -12.96 -18.77 4.63
CA ASP A 398 -12.72 -17.35 4.92
C ASP A 398 -11.23 -17.10 5.10
N VAL A 399 -10.75 -15.95 4.61
CA VAL A 399 -9.34 -15.54 4.74
C VAL A 399 -9.20 -14.59 5.93
N ILE A 400 -8.37 -14.98 6.90
CA ILE A 400 -8.03 -14.17 8.06
C ILE A 400 -6.60 -13.66 7.94
N GLU A 401 -6.43 -12.36 8.10
CA GLU A 401 -5.12 -11.70 8.07
C GLU A 401 -4.52 -11.57 9.47
N LEU A 402 -3.27 -12.03 9.64
CA LEU A 402 -2.52 -11.97 10.90
C LEU A 402 -1.09 -11.47 10.67
N PRO A 403 -0.43 -10.84 11.66
CA PRO A 403 0.98 -10.48 11.53
C PRO A 403 1.84 -11.74 11.38
N LYS A 404 2.97 -11.64 10.67
CA LYS A 404 3.93 -12.73 10.56
C LYS A 404 4.36 -13.19 11.96
N ASN A 405 4.50 -14.51 12.12
CA ASN A 405 4.74 -15.19 13.40
C ASN A 405 3.57 -15.12 14.40
N ALA A 406 2.37 -14.70 13.99
CA ALA A 406 1.17 -14.88 14.79
C ALA A 406 0.93 -16.36 15.12
N THR A 407 0.33 -16.58 16.27
CA THR A 407 0.03 -17.93 16.78
C THR A 407 -1.39 -18.36 16.45
N ALA A 408 -1.68 -19.65 16.63
CA ALA A 408 -3.06 -20.14 16.56
C ALA A 408 -3.99 -19.44 17.57
N LEU A 409 -3.47 -19.00 18.71
CA LEU A 409 -4.22 -18.20 19.67
C LEU A 409 -4.58 -16.81 19.11
N ASP A 410 -3.63 -16.15 18.43
CA ASP A 410 -3.92 -14.87 17.75
C ASP A 410 -5.03 -15.03 16.71
N PHE A 411 -5.05 -16.14 15.96
CA PHE A 411 -6.13 -16.47 15.02
C PHE A 411 -7.48 -16.63 15.73
N ALA A 412 -7.53 -17.33 16.88
CA ALA A 412 -8.75 -17.52 17.64
C ALA A 412 -9.40 -16.19 18.06
N TYR A 413 -8.61 -15.26 18.62
CA TYR A 413 -9.09 -13.92 18.99
C TYR A 413 -9.44 -13.07 17.78
N ARG A 414 -8.80 -13.29 16.63
CA ARG A 414 -9.12 -12.58 15.39
C ARG A 414 -10.47 -12.99 14.81
N ILE A 415 -10.87 -14.25 14.97
CA ILE A 415 -12.22 -14.69 14.60
C ILE A 415 -13.24 -14.06 15.54
N HIS A 416 -13.09 -14.27 16.86
CA HIS A 416 -13.98 -13.70 17.85
C HIS A 416 -13.37 -13.79 19.26
N SER A 417 -13.62 -12.79 20.11
CA SER A 417 -13.12 -12.77 21.49
C SER A 417 -13.55 -14.00 22.30
N ASN A 418 -14.82 -14.42 22.20
CA ASN A 418 -15.31 -15.66 22.86
C ASN A 418 -14.60 -16.94 22.39
N ILE A 419 -14.29 -17.07 21.09
CA ILE A 419 -13.55 -18.22 20.56
C ILE A 419 -12.13 -18.19 21.12
N GLY A 420 -11.50 -17.00 21.16
CA GLY A 420 -10.22 -16.79 21.82
C GLY A 420 -10.25 -17.16 23.31
N HIS A 421 -11.27 -16.74 24.05
CA HIS A 421 -11.41 -17.04 25.49
C HIS A 421 -11.56 -18.53 25.77
N GLN A 422 -12.27 -19.24 24.90
CA GLN A 422 -12.59 -20.66 25.06
C GLN A 422 -11.63 -21.59 24.33
N ALA A 423 -10.57 -21.07 23.70
CA ALA A 423 -9.62 -21.86 22.93
C ALA A 423 -8.85 -22.83 23.82
N VAL A 424 -8.79 -24.10 23.42
CA VAL A 424 -8.02 -25.15 24.11
C VAL A 424 -6.89 -25.72 23.24
N ALA A 425 -7.14 -25.85 21.95
CA ALA A 425 -6.18 -26.39 20.98
C ALA A 425 -6.47 -25.83 19.58
N ALA A 426 -5.60 -26.14 18.62
CA ALA A 426 -5.79 -25.79 17.23
C ALA A 426 -5.46 -26.97 16.31
N TRP A 427 -6.07 -26.99 15.15
CA TRP A 427 -5.74 -27.88 14.05
C TRP A 427 -5.22 -27.03 12.90
N VAL A 428 -4.02 -27.32 12.42
CA VAL A 428 -3.36 -26.59 11.33
C VAL A 428 -3.08 -27.56 10.19
N ASN A 429 -3.67 -27.34 9.03
CA ASN A 429 -3.60 -28.22 7.85
C ASN A 429 -3.94 -29.68 8.20
N GLY A 430 -4.97 -29.88 9.05
CA GLY A 430 -5.41 -31.20 9.49
C GLY A 430 -4.56 -31.84 10.61
N LYS A 431 -3.51 -31.18 11.10
CA LYS A 431 -2.67 -31.68 12.20
C LYS A 431 -3.02 -30.98 13.52
N PHE A 432 -3.21 -31.75 14.58
CA PHE A 432 -3.41 -31.23 15.93
C PHE A 432 -2.15 -30.50 16.43
N THR A 433 -2.32 -29.31 17.00
CA THR A 433 -1.22 -28.46 17.46
C THR A 433 -1.62 -27.60 18.66
N SER A 434 -0.61 -27.08 19.35
CA SER A 434 -0.77 -26.19 20.49
C SER A 434 -1.15 -24.77 20.07
N LEU A 435 -1.73 -24.01 21.01
CA LEU A 435 -2.19 -22.64 20.75
C LEU A 435 -1.05 -21.65 20.43
N ASP A 436 0.18 -21.97 20.82
CA ASP A 436 1.39 -21.17 20.55
C ASP A 436 2.06 -21.49 19.19
N HIS A 437 1.51 -22.45 18.44
CA HIS A 437 2.02 -22.78 17.12
C HIS A 437 2.00 -21.56 16.21
N LYS A 438 3.17 -21.23 15.64
CA LYS A 438 3.30 -20.12 14.70
C LYS A 438 2.69 -20.51 13.37
N LEU A 439 1.74 -19.70 12.92
CA LEU A 439 1.06 -19.93 11.66
C LEU A 439 1.91 -19.46 10.49
N ASN A 440 1.78 -20.18 9.38
CA ASN A 440 2.36 -19.85 8.10
C ASN A 440 1.29 -19.34 7.13
N ASN A 441 1.76 -18.68 6.08
CA ASN A 441 0.87 -18.20 5.04
C ASN A 441 0.21 -19.38 4.32
N ARG A 442 -1.12 -19.33 4.19
CA ARG A 442 -2.04 -20.32 3.62
C ARG A 442 -2.36 -21.51 4.49
N ASP A 443 -2.02 -21.47 5.77
CA ASP A 443 -2.45 -22.52 6.69
C ASP A 443 -3.97 -22.52 6.84
N LEU A 444 -4.57 -23.71 6.80
CA LEU A 444 -5.96 -23.96 7.15
C LEU A 444 -6.05 -24.20 8.66
N VAL A 445 -6.71 -23.32 9.39
CA VAL A 445 -6.70 -23.32 10.86
C VAL A 445 -8.12 -23.51 11.40
N LYS A 446 -8.30 -24.53 12.25
CA LYS A 446 -9.53 -24.76 13.03
C LYS A 446 -9.20 -24.65 14.51
N ILE A 447 -9.92 -23.82 15.24
CA ILE A 447 -9.77 -23.69 16.68
C ILE A 447 -10.73 -24.64 17.38
N GLU A 448 -10.21 -25.34 18.38
CA GLU A 448 -10.99 -26.18 19.27
C GLU A 448 -11.34 -25.39 20.53
N THR A 449 -12.62 -25.33 20.86
CA THR A 449 -13.15 -24.52 21.97
C THR A 449 -13.86 -25.36 23.01
N GLN A 450 -13.73 -25.01 24.29
CA GLN A 450 -14.48 -25.62 25.39
C GLN A 450 -15.15 -24.54 26.25
N LYS A 451 -16.40 -24.76 26.66
CA LYS A 451 -17.21 -23.77 27.41
C LYS A 451 -16.56 -23.31 28.72
N ASN A 452 -15.80 -24.18 29.38
CA ASN A 452 -15.14 -23.90 30.66
C ASN A 452 -13.72 -23.36 30.53
N ALA A 453 -13.15 -23.35 29.33
CA ALA A 453 -11.83 -22.78 29.10
C ALA A 453 -11.85 -21.27 29.32
N LYS A 454 -10.81 -20.77 29.97
CA LYS A 454 -10.66 -19.35 30.30
C LYS A 454 -9.22 -18.89 30.01
N PRO A 455 -9.03 -17.65 29.60
CA PRO A 455 -7.70 -17.07 29.44
C PRO A 455 -6.86 -17.16 30.72
N SER A 456 -5.57 -17.44 30.55
CA SER A 456 -4.58 -17.42 31.63
C SER A 456 -3.56 -16.32 31.41
N ALA A 457 -2.88 -15.87 32.49
CA ALA A 457 -1.82 -14.86 32.37
C ALA A 457 -0.66 -15.34 31.46
N LYS A 458 -0.41 -16.65 31.39
CA LYS A 458 0.63 -17.24 30.53
C LYS A 458 0.39 -16.97 29.03
N TRP A 459 -0.87 -16.80 28.62
CA TRP A 459 -1.21 -16.52 27.22
C TRP A 459 -0.71 -15.17 26.73
N LEU A 460 -0.46 -14.21 27.64
CA LEU A 460 0.11 -12.91 27.28
C LEU A 460 1.51 -13.03 26.65
N ASN A 461 2.23 -14.12 26.93
CA ASN A 461 3.55 -14.42 26.36
C ASN A 461 3.47 -15.13 25.01
N LEU A 462 2.35 -15.79 24.72
CA LEU A 462 2.13 -16.59 23.51
C LEU A 462 1.64 -15.72 22.35
N ILE A 463 0.74 -14.78 22.65
CA ILE A 463 0.13 -13.89 21.66
C ILE A 463 1.10 -12.82 21.14
N LYS A 464 1.00 -12.56 19.83
CA LYS A 464 1.76 -11.49 19.16
C LYS A 464 0.92 -10.23 18.95
N THR A 465 -0.39 -10.37 18.79
CA THR A 465 -1.27 -9.25 18.46
C THR A 465 -1.66 -8.43 19.69
N THR A 466 -1.65 -7.08 19.56
CA THR A 466 -2.10 -6.18 20.64
C THR A 466 -3.58 -6.33 20.93
N SER A 467 -4.40 -6.59 19.91
CA SER A 467 -5.85 -6.79 20.07
C SER A 467 -6.15 -7.98 20.98
N ALA A 468 -5.58 -9.16 20.70
CA ALA A 468 -5.72 -10.34 21.56
C ALA A 468 -5.20 -10.05 22.99
N ARG A 469 -4.07 -9.33 23.10
CA ARG A 469 -3.50 -8.94 24.40
C ARG A 469 -4.45 -8.06 25.20
N ASN A 470 -5.13 -7.13 24.55
CA ASN A 470 -6.09 -6.23 25.19
C ASN A 470 -7.35 -6.99 25.66
N TYR A 471 -7.89 -7.91 24.84
CA TYR A 471 -9.01 -8.76 25.26
C TYR A 471 -8.65 -9.62 26.49
N ILE A 472 -7.47 -10.26 26.47
CA ILE A 472 -6.99 -11.06 27.61
C ILE A 472 -6.78 -10.19 28.85
N LYS A 473 -6.12 -9.03 28.72
CA LYS A 473 -5.93 -8.09 29.83
C LYS A 473 -7.27 -7.64 30.44
N LYS A 474 -8.24 -7.26 29.59
CA LYS A 474 -9.58 -6.83 30.02
C LYS A 474 -10.30 -7.95 30.79
N PHE A 475 -10.24 -9.18 30.28
CA PHE A 475 -10.83 -10.35 30.94
C PHE A 475 -10.17 -10.65 32.30
N LEU A 476 -8.84 -10.55 32.39
CA LEU A 476 -8.10 -10.77 33.63
C LEU A 476 -8.36 -9.65 34.66
N GLN A 477 -8.57 -8.40 34.21
CA GLN A 477 -8.91 -7.27 35.07
C GLN A 477 -10.32 -7.40 35.66
N THR A 478 -11.31 -7.86 34.89
CA THR A 478 -12.68 -8.12 35.39
C THR A 478 -12.77 -9.25 36.41
N LYS A 479 -11.70 -10.05 36.55
CA LYS A 479 -11.60 -11.16 37.51
C LYS A 479 -10.78 -10.85 38.76
N LYS A 480 -10.06 -9.73 38.80
CA LYS A 480 -9.47 -9.29 40.06
C LYS A 480 -10.63 -8.83 40.97
N PRO A 481 -10.73 -9.32 42.22
CA PRO A 481 -11.62 -8.71 43.18
C PRO A 481 -11.35 -7.20 43.20
N LYS A 482 -12.41 -6.39 43.22
CA LYS A 482 -12.25 -5.01 43.70
C LYS A 482 -11.93 -5.16 45.19
N ASP A 483 -10.69 -4.86 45.57
CA ASP A 483 -10.33 -4.68 46.97
C ASP A 483 -11.14 -3.52 47.58
#